data_AF-A0A524J3S6-F1
#
_entry.id   AF-A0A524J3S6-F1
#
_cell.length_a   1.000
_cell.length_b   1.000
_cell.length_c   1.000
_cell.angle_alpha   90.00
_cell.angle_beta   90.00
_cell.angle_gamma   90.00
#
_symmetry.space_group_name_H-M   'P 1'
#
loop_
_entity.id
_entity.type
_entity.pdbx_description
1 polymer ?
#
loop_
_entity_poly.entity_id
_entity_poly.type
_entity_poly.pdbx_seq_one_letter_code
_entity_poly.pdbx_strand_id
1 'polypeptide(L)' 'VDAICHGANLAMPGIISLDDSLRKGDVVAVMSLSGESVALGRTLMDSSEMMMRAEGFGVDISRVFMATGTYTKSWGTSKE' A
#
# COMPACT_ATOMS: atom_id res chain seq x y z
N VAL A 1 2.46 -2.10 6.87
CA VAL A 1 3.17 -3.15 6.09
C VAL A 1 2.61 -4.53 6.39
N ASP A 2 2.58 -5.01 7.64
CA ASP A 2 2.11 -6.37 7.97
C ASP A 2 0.70 -6.73 7.44
N ALA A 3 -0.24 -5.77 7.43
CA ALA A 3 -1.55 -5.98 6.82
C ALA A 3 -1.48 -6.39 5.34
N ILE A 4 -0.56 -5.78 4.57
CA ILE A 4 -0.32 -6.10 3.16
C ILE A 4 0.31 -7.50 3.05
N CYS A 5 1.19 -7.87 3.98
CA CYS A 5 1.75 -9.23 4.03
C CYS A 5 0.68 -10.31 4.21
N HIS A 6 -0.47 -9.96 4.82
CA HIS A 6 -1.63 -10.83 4.96
C HIS A 6 -2.63 -10.71 3.80
N GLY A 7 -2.29 -9.95 2.74
CA GLY A 7 -3.12 -9.79 1.54
C GLY A 7 -4.14 -8.65 1.60
N ALA A 8 -4.05 -7.74 2.56
CA ALA A 8 -4.91 -6.56 2.58
C ALA A 8 -4.55 -5.57 1.46
N ASN A 9 -5.57 -4.90 0.92
CA ASN A 9 -5.38 -3.81 -0.05
C ASN A 9 -4.75 -2.58 0.59
N LEU A 10 -3.99 -1.81 -0.20
CA LEU A 10 -3.32 -0.61 0.29
C LEU A 10 -4.31 0.55 0.32
N ALA A 11 -4.69 0.94 1.53
CA ALA A 11 -5.52 2.12 1.77
C ALA A 11 -4.73 3.42 1.61
N MET A 12 -5.43 4.50 1.26
CA MET A 12 -4.84 5.84 1.06
C MET A 12 -3.97 6.32 2.23
N PRO A 13 -4.37 6.18 3.52
CA PRO A 13 -3.55 6.62 4.64
C PRO A 13 -2.23 5.85 4.79
N GLY A 14 -2.10 4.69 4.14
CA GLY A 14 -0.89 3.87 4.15
C GLY A 14 0.14 4.27 3.10
N ILE A 15 -0.19 5.19 2.19
CA ILE A 15 0.69 5.66 1.11
C ILE A 15 1.46 6.89 1.61
N ILE A 16 2.78 6.80 1.65
CA ILE A 16 3.66 7.89 2.11
C ILE A 16 4.25 8.66 0.92
N SER A 17 4.49 7.97 -0.18
CA SER A 17 5.03 8.51 -1.42
C SER A 17 4.56 7.64 -2.59
N LEU A 18 4.45 8.24 -3.77
CA LEU A 18 3.98 7.63 -5.01
C LEU A 18 4.65 8.33 -6.20
N ASP A 19 4.71 7.67 -7.35
CA ASP A 19 5.24 8.26 -8.59
C ASP A 19 4.20 9.16 -9.26
N ASP A 20 4.60 10.37 -9.66
CA ASP A 20 3.70 11.34 -10.31
C ASP A 20 3.10 10.84 -11.63
N SER A 21 3.76 9.88 -12.28
CA SER A 21 3.34 9.31 -13.56
C SER A 21 2.31 8.18 -13.45
N LEU A 22 1.89 7.80 -12.25
CA LEU A 22 0.95 6.71 -12.03
C LEU A 22 -0.41 6.99 -12.66
N ARG A 23 -0.88 6.06 -13.49
CA ARG A 23 -2.23 6.06 -14.02
C ARG A 23 -3.04 4.95 -13.40
N LYS A 24 -4.36 5.13 -13.41
CA LYS A 24 -5.31 4.10 -13.00
C LYS A 24 -5.13 2.83 -13.84
N GLY A 25 -5.01 1.70 -13.16
CA GLY A 25 -4.84 0.40 -13.78
C GLY A 25 -3.37 0.00 -14.04
N ASP A 26 -2.40 0.84 -13.71
CA ASP A 26 -0.98 0.50 -13.84
C ASP A 26 -0.58 -0.56 -12.81
N VAL A 27 0.36 -1.42 -13.21
CA VAL A 27 0.97 -2.41 -12.31
C VAL A 27 2.09 -1.72 -11.53
N VAL A 28 2.01 -1.79 -10.21
CA VAL A 28 2.92 -1.09 -9.29
C VAL A 28 3.51 -2.03 -8.26
N ALA A 29 4.74 -1.75 -7.86
CA ALA A 29 5.37 -2.36 -6.71
C ALA A 29 5.08 -1.54 -5.45
N VAL A 30 4.59 -2.20 -4.41
CA VAL A 30 4.48 -1.62 -3.07
C VAL A 30 5.78 -1.88 -2.33
N MET A 31 6.40 -0.81 -1.87
CA MET A 31 7.69 -0.86 -1.18
C MET A 31 7.57 -0.29 0.23
N SER A 32 8.40 -0.78 1.15
CA SER A 32 8.60 -0.13 2.44
C SER A 32 9.45 1.14 2.27
N LEU A 33 9.46 2.00 3.29
CA LEU A 33 10.35 3.17 3.32
C LEU A 33 11.85 2.80 3.33
N SER A 34 12.19 1.59 3.77
CA SER A 34 13.55 1.03 3.69
C SER A 34 13.93 0.56 2.28
N GLY A 35 13.02 0.62 1.31
CA GLY A 35 13.27 0.18 -0.07
C GLY A 35 13.08 -1.32 -0.29
N GLU A 36 12.41 -2.03 0.62
CA GLU A 36 12.14 -3.46 0.48
C GLU A 36 10.85 -3.67 -0.33
N SER A 37 10.84 -4.64 -1.24
CA SER A 37 9.63 -4.99 -2.00
C SER A 37 8.67 -5.79 -1.13
N VAL A 38 7.46 -5.25 -0.92
CA VAL A 38 6.42 -5.87 -0.09
C VAL A 38 5.47 -6.70 -0.94
N ALA A 39 4.94 -6.10 -2.01
CA ALA A 39 3.91 -6.68 -2.84
C ALA A 39 3.86 -6.05 -4.24
N LEU A 40 3.14 -6.71 -5.17
CA LEU A 40 2.68 -6.15 -6.45
C LEU A 40 1.17 -5.96 -6.43
N GLY A 41 0.73 -4.88 -7.04
CA GLY A 41 -0.68 -4.58 -7.19
C GLY A 41 -1.00 -3.75 -8.41
N ARG A 42 -2.27 -3.39 -8.54
CA ARG A 42 -2.77 -2.51 -9.58
C ARG A 42 -3.35 -1.24 -8.94
N THR A 43 -3.03 -0.08 -9.50
CA THR A 43 -3.58 1.20 -9.04
C THR A 43 -5.08 1.27 -9.35
N LEU A 44 -5.85 1.77 -8.39
CA LEU A 44 -7.30 1.96 -8.52
C LEU A 44 -7.67 3.39 -8.97
N MET A 45 -6.70 4.30 -8.91
CA MET A 45 -6.79 5.72 -9.21
C MET A 45 -5.44 6.24 -9.74
N ASP A 46 -5.44 7.42 -10.35
CA ASP A 46 -4.21 8.08 -10.81
C ASP A 46 -3.51 8.87 -9.68
N SER A 47 -2.28 9.33 -9.94
CA SER A 47 -1.46 10.06 -8.98
C SER A 47 -2.15 11.31 -8.43
N SER A 48 -2.88 12.04 -9.27
CA SER A 48 -3.57 13.27 -8.88
C SER A 48 -4.74 12.97 -7.96
N GLU A 49 -5.54 11.95 -8.28
CA GLU A 49 -6.65 11.48 -7.47
C GLU A 49 -6.16 10.91 -6.12
N MET A 50 -5.05 10.18 -6.11
CA MET A 50 -4.40 9.70 -4.89
C MET A 50 -3.97 10.86 -3.97
N MET A 51 -3.43 11.94 -4.53
CA MET A 51 -2.98 13.08 -3.73
C MET A 51 -4.14 13.89 -3.14
N MET A 52 -5.31 13.88 -3.78
CA MET A 52 -6.49 14.63 -3.32
C MET A 52 -7.37 13.87 -2.33
N ARG A 53 -7.30 12.54 -2.27
CA ARG A 53 -8.19 11.71 -1.44
C ARG A 53 -7.50 11.17 -0.20
N ALA A 54 -8.16 11.34 0.95
CA ALA A 54 -7.69 10.80 2.23
C ALA A 54 -8.24 9.39 2.53
N GLU A 55 -9.29 8.95 1.83
CA GLU A 55 -10.02 7.71 2.14
C GLU A 55 -10.09 6.76 0.92
N GLY A 56 -10.36 5.48 1.20
CA GLY A 56 -10.47 4.43 0.19
C GLY A 56 -9.18 3.65 -0.07
N PHE A 57 -9.18 2.86 -1.13
CA PHE A 57 -8.04 2.01 -1.53
C PHE A 57 -7.32 2.60 -2.75
N GLY A 58 -6.01 2.79 -2.62
CA GLY A 58 -5.17 3.27 -3.72
C GLY A 58 -4.66 2.13 -4.60
N VAL A 59 -4.32 0.99 -4.01
CA VAL A 59 -3.75 -0.16 -4.75
C VAL A 59 -4.46 -1.45 -4.34
N ASP A 60 -4.93 -2.18 -5.35
CA ASP A 60 -5.44 -3.54 -5.22
C ASP A 60 -4.28 -4.53 -5.29
N ILE A 61 -4.08 -5.31 -4.23
CA ILE A 61 -2.90 -6.15 -4.08
C ILE A 61 -3.14 -7.49 -4.78
N SER A 62 -2.26 -7.80 -5.73
CA SER A 62 -2.34 -9.00 -6.56
C SER A 62 -1.44 -10.13 -6.06
N ARG A 63 -0.26 -9.78 -5.53
CA ARG A 63 0.72 -10.76 -5.07
C ARG A 63 1.59 -10.18 -3.96
N VAL A 64 1.75 -10.92 -2.89
CA VAL A 64 2.62 -10.57 -1.76
C VAL A 64 3.93 -11.33 -1.88
N PHE A 65 5.05 -10.64 -1.65
CA PHE A 65 6.39 -11.25 -1.62
C PHE A 65 6.97 -11.32 -0.22
N MET A 66 6.69 -10.32 0.61
CA MET A 66 7.23 -10.22 1.95
C MET A 66 6.56 -11.24 2.88
N ALA A 67 7.38 -11.99 3.62
CA ALA A 67 6.90 -12.95 4.59
C ALA A 67 6.12 -12.25 5.72
N THR A 68 5.05 -12.89 6.17
CA THR A 68 4.26 -12.44 7.33
C THR A 68 5.12 -12.41 8.59
N GLY A 69 4.93 -11.42 9.46
CA GLY A 69 5.70 -11.30 10.71
C GLY A 69 7.09 -10.67 10.58
N THR A 70 7.51 -10.28 9.36
CA THR A 70 8.74 -9.48 9.15
C THR A 70 8.66 -8.12 9.82
N TYR A 71 7.47 -7.51 9.83
CA TYR A 71 7.19 -6.26 10.53
C TYR A 71 6.24 -6.49 11.70
N THR A 72 6.55 -5.91 12.86
CA THR A 72 5.64 -5.90 14.00
C THR A 72 4.31 -5.25 13.62
N LYS A 73 3.21 -5.84 14.10
CA LYS A 73 1.86 -5.32 13.93
C LYS A 73 1.74 -3.96 14.63
N SER A 74 1.53 -2.90 13.85
CA SER A 74 1.28 -1.55 14.37
C SER A 74 -0.09 -1.02 13.96
N TRP A 75 -1.11 -1.89 13.89
CA TRP A 75 -2.48 -1.42 13.77
C TRP A 75 -3.00 -1.12 15.19
N GLY A 76 -3.28 0.15 15.46
CA GLY A 76 -3.62 0.62 16.80
C GLY A 76 -4.88 -0.04 17.36
N THR A 77 -4.71 -1.00 18.26
CA THR A 77 -5.62 -1.09 19.40
C THR A 77 -5.32 0.12 20.28
N SER A 78 -6.24 1.09 20.33
CA SER A 78 -6.27 2.06 21.41
C SER A 78 -6.28 1.27 22.72
N LYS A 79 -5.21 1.35 23.51
CA LYS A 79 -5.24 0.96 24.91
C LYS A 79 -5.90 2.12 25.65
N GLU A 80 -7.09 1.86 26.17
CA GLU A 80 -7.63 2.56 27.33
C GLU A 80 -6.75 2.28 28.57
#